data_AF-A0A3N5N2V3-F1
#
_entry.id   AF-A0A3N5N2V3-F1
#
_cell.length_a   1.000
_cell.length_b   1.000
_cell.length_c   1.000
_cell.angle_alpha   90.00
_cell.angle_beta   90.00
_cell.angle_gamma   90.00
#
_symmetry.space_group_name_H-M   'P 1'
#
loop_
_entity.id
_entity.type
_entity.pdbx_description
1 polymer ?
#
loop_
_entity_poly.entity_id
_entity_poly.type
_entity_poly.pdbx_seq_one_letter_code
_entity_poly.pdbx_strand_id
1 'polypeptide(L)'
;MASVLEGIRVIDFGQYIAGPMAAMLLGDQGADVIRVDPPGGPRWDTPANATWNRNKRSIVLDLKKDADRDTARQLIASADVVIENFRPGVMERFGLGAAAMTDANPRLVYCSLPGFGADDPRAQVRAWEGVLGAATGAYRASHAAKGRPVYTVIPYSSAYGAFLGAVSVAMALNARERSGLGQRIEIPLFDATFSVIGARGLLVNGKPEAEPEFNWSRQLPCKDGRWLMYVANNKRFEAFIKYIGMDKWRDAKLPPSELAQKFDEVMRTRTAKEWEDIIADIGSEGVVCHTSAEWLDHPQALDSKIIADYDDPDLGRFRGPGINARLSATPGSVRRPRPKTDAHRAEILNELAARKPSAPGVAAQSGELLRTALEGVKVVDLCIILAGPTCGRTLAEFGADVIKIDSPHRATVLRHNDINRAKRSIL
;
A
#
# COMPACT_ATOMS: atom_id res chain seq x y z
N MET A 1 24.58 9.37 7.26
CA MET A 1 23.72 8.86 8.34
C MET A 1 23.32 7.45 7.96
N ALA A 2 23.35 6.53 8.92
CA ALA A 2 22.96 5.15 8.66
C ALA A 2 21.46 5.06 8.29
N SER A 3 21.10 4.17 7.38
CA SER A 3 19.71 3.95 6.96
C SER A 3 19.11 2.73 7.64
N VAL A 4 17.78 2.69 7.82
CA VAL A 4 17.13 1.59 8.60
C VAL A 4 17.28 0.21 7.94
N LEU A 5 17.39 0.13 6.62
CA LEU A 5 17.67 -1.10 5.87
C LEU A 5 19.08 -1.14 5.27
N GLU A 6 20.02 -0.37 5.83
CA GLU A 6 21.42 -0.48 5.42
C GLU A 6 21.96 -1.90 5.63
N GLY A 7 22.69 -2.41 4.65
CA GLY A 7 23.20 -3.78 4.65
C GLY A 7 22.20 -4.84 4.14
N ILE A 8 20.92 -4.51 3.97
CA ILE A 8 19.91 -5.43 3.42
C ILE A 8 19.98 -5.43 1.89
N ARG A 9 20.19 -6.61 1.28
CA ARG A 9 20.16 -6.80 -0.18
C ARG A 9 18.83 -7.41 -0.64
N VAL A 10 18.20 -6.75 -1.61
CA VAL A 10 16.91 -7.15 -2.20
C VAL A 10 17.09 -7.46 -3.68
N ILE A 11 16.63 -8.63 -4.14
CA ILE A 11 16.55 -8.96 -5.57
C ILE A 11 15.10 -8.81 -6.03
N ASP A 12 14.85 -7.84 -6.91
CA ASP A 12 13.55 -7.48 -7.44
C ASP A 12 13.38 -8.06 -8.85
N PHE A 13 12.66 -9.18 -8.96
CA PHE A 13 12.19 -9.72 -10.23
C PHE A 13 10.84 -9.11 -10.65
N GLY A 14 10.29 -8.21 -9.84
CA GLY A 14 8.98 -7.63 -10.01
C GLY A 14 8.79 -6.91 -11.34
N GLN A 15 7.59 -7.05 -11.88
CA GLN A 15 7.16 -6.40 -13.12
C GLN A 15 5.88 -5.59 -12.87
N TYR A 16 5.62 -4.60 -13.72
CA TYR A 16 4.46 -3.70 -13.60
C TYR A 16 4.50 -2.85 -12.30
N ILE A 17 3.55 -3.02 -11.37
CA ILE A 17 3.35 -2.10 -10.23
C ILE A 17 3.78 -2.73 -8.90
N ALA A 18 3.10 -3.80 -8.45
CA ALA A 18 3.18 -4.29 -7.07
C ALA A 18 4.62 -4.65 -6.63
N GLY A 19 5.30 -5.51 -7.39
CA GLY A 19 6.69 -5.92 -7.09
C GLY A 19 7.66 -4.73 -7.12
N PRO A 20 7.72 -3.96 -8.23
CA PRO A 20 8.61 -2.80 -8.32
C PRO A 20 8.38 -1.77 -7.23
N MET A 21 7.12 -1.49 -6.87
CA MET A 21 6.77 -0.56 -5.80
C MET A 21 7.15 -1.10 -4.42
N ALA A 22 6.96 -2.39 -4.13
CA ALA A 22 7.40 -2.99 -2.86
C ALA A 22 8.92 -2.86 -2.69
N ALA A 23 9.68 -3.18 -3.74
CA ALA A 23 11.13 -3.04 -3.74
C ALA A 23 11.58 -1.56 -3.65
N MET A 24 10.85 -0.63 -4.29
CA MET A 24 11.08 0.81 -4.14
C MET A 24 10.94 1.26 -2.69
N LEU A 25 9.88 0.83 -1.99
CA LEU A 25 9.67 1.19 -0.59
C LEU A 25 10.82 0.72 0.31
N LEU A 26 11.42 -0.45 0.04
CA LEU A 26 12.61 -0.92 0.76
C LEU A 26 13.88 -0.12 0.35
N GLY A 27 14.06 0.15 -0.94
CA GLY A 27 15.19 0.93 -1.45
C GLY A 27 15.20 2.36 -0.90
N ASP A 28 14.02 2.98 -0.79
CA ASP A 28 13.79 4.28 -0.16
C ASP A 28 14.21 4.33 1.31
N GLN A 29 14.17 3.19 2.00
CA GLN A 29 14.60 3.01 3.39
C GLN A 29 16.04 2.48 3.52
N GLY A 30 16.79 2.42 2.42
CA GLY A 30 18.24 2.19 2.42
C GLY A 30 18.71 0.86 1.86
N ALA A 31 17.81 -0.07 1.53
CA ALA A 31 18.19 -1.37 1.00
C ALA A 31 18.96 -1.25 -0.34
N ASP A 32 19.88 -2.18 -0.57
CA ASP A 32 20.53 -2.39 -1.87
C ASP A 32 19.62 -3.24 -2.76
N VAL A 33 18.88 -2.59 -3.65
CA VAL A 33 17.90 -3.25 -4.51
C VAL A 33 18.49 -3.48 -5.90
N ILE A 34 18.58 -4.74 -6.32
CA ILE A 34 18.97 -5.14 -7.67
C ILE A 34 17.70 -5.56 -8.42
N ARG A 35 17.31 -4.76 -9.41
CA ARG A 35 16.24 -5.07 -10.34
C ARG A 35 16.76 -6.02 -11.43
N VAL A 36 16.03 -7.10 -11.65
CA VAL A 36 16.26 -8.06 -12.73
C VAL A 36 15.17 -7.88 -13.78
N ASP A 37 15.56 -7.46 -14.97
CA ASP A 37 14.67 -7.34 -16.12
C ASP A 37 14.94 -8.44 -17.16
N PRO A 38 13.92 -8.85 -17.93
CA PRO A 38 14.13 -9.73 -19.08
C PRO A 38 14.84 -8.99 -20.23
N PRO A 39 15.33 -9.72 -21.25
CA PRO A 39 15.82 -9.10 -22.48
C PRO A 39 14.79 -8.14 -23.10
N GLY A 40 15.23 -6.94 -23.46
CA GLY A 40 14.36 -5.86 -23.92
C GLY A 40 13.88 -4.91 -22.81
N GLY A 41 14.21 -5.17 -21.55
CA GLY A 41 13.91 -4.28 -20.42
C GLY A 41 12.60 -4.62 -19.71
N PRO A 42 12.04 -3.68 -18.91
CA PRO A 42 10.84 -3.92 -18.12
C PRO A 42 9.64 -4.25 -19.03
N ARG A 43 8.76 -5.15 -18.59
CA ARG A 43 7.59 -5.58 -19.38
C ARG A 43 6.54 -4.48 -19.59
N TRP A 44 6.62 -3.40 -18.84
CA TRP A 44 5.77 -2.23 -19.02
C TRP A 44 6.63 -0.99 -18.88
N ASP A 45 6.78 -0.27 -19.99
CA ASP A 45 7.47 1.01 -20.00
C ASP A 45 6.47 2.14 -19.87
N THR A 46 6.60 2.91 -18.79
CA THR A 46 5.72 4.01 -18.42
C THR A 46 6.52 5.03 -17.61
N PRO A 47 6.19 6.34 -17.68
CA PRO A 47 6.86 7.36 -16.87
C PRO A 47 6.87 7.06 -15.37
N ALA A 48 5.90 6.30 -14.85
CA ALA A 48 5.86 5.89 -13.45
C ALA A 48 7.06 5.02 -13.02
N ASN A 49 7.75 4.37 -13.97
CA ASN A 49 8.99 3.64 -13.71
C ASN A 49 10.11 4.53 -13.16
N ALA A 50 10.10 5.84 -13.47
CA ALA A 50 11.03 6.80 -12.88
C ALA A 50 10.90 6.86 -11.35
N THR A 51 9.68 6.67 -10.84
CA THR A 51 9.41 6.56 -9.40
C THR A 51 9.64 5.13 -8.90
N TRP A 52 8.98 4.12 -9.48
CA TRP A 52 9.01 2.75 -8.94
C TRP A 52 10.37 2.06 -9.04
N ASN A 53 11.30 2.58 -9.84
CA ASN A 53 12.64 2.00 -9.98
C ASN A 53 13.75 2.94 -9.50
N ARG A 54 13.43 4.06 -8.85
CA ARG A 54 14.43 4.86 -8.13
C ARG A 54 15.12 4.02 -7.07
N ASN A 55 16.33 4.41 -6.68
CA ASN A 55 17.15 3.68 -5.70
C ASN A 55 17.62 2.27 -6.09
N LYS A 56 17.30 1.78 -7.29
CA LYS A 56 17.69 0.43 -7.74
C LYS A 56 18.94 0.43 -8.61
N ARG A 57 19.64 -0.70 -8.60
CA ARG A 57 20.60 -1.12 -9.63
C ARG A 57 19.89 -2.03 -10.63
N SER A 58 20.42 -2.18 -11.84
CA SER A 58 19.77 -2.97 -12.91
C SER A 58 20.72 -3.95 -13.55
N ILE A 59 20.22 -5.18 -13.76
CA ILE A 59 20.82 -6.22 -14.57
C ILE A 59 19.73 -6.88 -15.44
N VAL A 60 20.08 -7.25 -16.67
CA VAL A 60 19.23 -8.01 -17.58
C VAL A 60 19.65 -9.47 -17.56
N LEU A 61 18.67 -10.36 -17.37
CA LEU A 61 18.87 -11.81 -17.40
C LEU A 61 17.78 -12.48 -18.25
N ASP A 62 18.20 -13.29 -19.22
CA ASP A 62 17.30 -14.18 -19.94
C ASP A 62 17.17 -15.50 -19.18
N LEU A 63 16.14 -15.61 -18.33
CA LEU A 63 15.91 -16.82 -17.54
C LEU A 63 15.62 -18.09 -18.37
N LYS A 64 15.55 -18.00 -19.70
CA LYS A 64 15.54 -19.17 -20.59
C LYS A 64 16.93 -19.77 -20.83
N LYS A 65 18.00 -19.04 -20.52
CA LYS A 65 19.39 -19.48 -20.69
C LYS A 65 19.95 -19.98 -19.37
N ASP A 66 20.66 -21.11 -19.40
CA ASP A 66 21.24 -21.73 -18.20
C ASP A 66 22.17 -20.79 -17.44
N ALA A 67 23.09 -20.12 -18.14
CA ALA A 67 24.05 -19.19 -17.53
C ALA A 67 23.36 -18.02 -16.79
N ASP A 68 22.26 -17.49 -17.33
CA ASP A 68 21.50 -16.41 -16.71
C ASP A 68 20.65 -16.93 -15.53
N ARG A 69 20.14 -18.18 -15.60
CA ARG A 69 19.52 -18.84 -14.45
C ARG A 69 20.52 -19.09 -13.32
N ASP A 70 21.74 -19.47 -13.65
CA ASP A 70 22.81 -19.67 -12.66
C ASP A 70 23.20 -18.34 -12.01
N THR A 71 23.29 -17.27 -12.81
CA THR A 71 23.50 -15.90 -12.29
C THR A 71 22.34 -15.48 -11.37
N ALA A 72 21.08 -15.73 -11.76
CA ALA A 72 19.93 -15.44 -10.92
C ALA A 72 19.95 -16.23 -9.60
N ARG A 73 20.34 -17.50 -9.63
CA ARG A 73 20.49 -18.33 -8.42
C ARG A 73 21.59 -17.79 -7.51
N GLN A 74 22.72 -17.35 -8.06
CA GLN A 74 23.79 -16.70 -7.28
C GLN A 74 23.33 -15.37 -6.65
N LEU A 75 22.56 -14.56 -7.39
CA LEU A 75 21.96 -13.34 -6.85
C LEU A 75 21.09 -13.66 -5.63
N ILE A 76 20.15 -14.61 -5.77
CA ILE A 76 19.23 -15.03 -4.71
C ILE A 76 19.98 -15.62 -3.51
N ALA A 77 20.98 -16.48 -3.75
CA ALA A 77 21.80 -17.05 -2.69
C ALA A 77 22.53 -15.99 -1.86
N SER A 78 22.80 -14.83 -2.47
CA SER A 78 23.50 -13.70 -1.85
C SER A 78 22.55 -12.65 -1.24
N ALA A 79 21.24 -12.86 -1.33
CA ALA A 79 20.22 -11.89 -0.95
C ALA A 79 19.69 -12.11 0.46
N ASP A 80 19.18 -11.03 1.05
CA ASP A 80 18.34 -11.08 2.24
C ASP A 80 16.87 -11.26 1.88
N VAL A 81 16.45 -10.63 0.78
CA VAL A 81 15.07 -10.59 0.32
C VAL A 81 14.99 -10.84 -1.18
N VAL A 82 14.03 -11.64 -1.61
CA VAL A 82 13.58 -11.73 -3.01
C VAL A 82 12.16 -11.19 -3.10
N ILE A 83 11.88 -10.40 -4.13
CA ILE A 83 10.54 -9.90 -4.44
C ILE A 83 10.18 -10.31 -5.87
N GLU A 84 9.00 -10.90 -6.04
CA GLU A 84 8.41 -11.19 -7.35
C GLU A 84 6.88 -11.10 -7.30
N ASN A 85 6.24 -10.91 -8.45
CA ASN A 85 4.79 -10.80 -8.57
C ASN A 85 4.25 -11.51 -9.83
N PHE A 86 4.88 -12.64 -10.17
CA PHE A 86 4.43 -13.50 -11.23
C PHE A 86 3.23 -14.33 -10.79
N ARG A 87 2.65 -15.05 -11.76
CA ARG A 87 1.64 -16.06 -11.42
C ARG A 87 2.32 -17.23 -10.70
N PRO A 88 1.63 -17.90 -9.77
CA PRO A 88 2.14 -19.09 -9.10
C PRO A 88 2.66 -20.12 -10.12
N GLY A 89 3.86 -20.68 -9.85
CA GLY A 89 4.52 -21.67 -10.70
C GLY A 89 5.51 -21.11 -11.73
N VAL A 90 5.57 -19.79 -11.95
CA VAL A 90 6.47 -19.21 -12.96
C VAL A 90 7.94 -19.31 -12.54
N MET A 91 8.28 -18.94 -11.30
CA MET A 91 9.65 -19.00 -10.81
C MET A 91 10.12 -20.45 -10.59
N GLU A 92 9.20 -21.35 -10.23
CA GLU A 92 9.45 -22.78 -10.10
C GLU A 92 9.93 -23.39 -11.42
N ARG A 93 9.33 -23.01 -12.56
CA ARG A 93 9.74 -23.47 -13.89
C ARG A 93 11.17 -23.05 -14.27
N PHE A 94 11.67 -21.97 -13.67
CA PHE A 94 13.04 -21.53 -13.84
C PHE A 94 14.00 -22.10 -12.78
N GLY A 95 13.51 -22.90 -11.84
CA GLY A 95 14.30 -23.42 -10.72
C GLY A 95 14.66 -22.35 -9.69
N LEU A 96 13.86 -21.28 -9.61
CA LEU A 96 14.04 -20.12 -8.73
C LEU A 96 12.84 -19.93 -7.78
N GLY A 97 11.98 -20.96 -7.65
CA GLY A 97 10.76 -20.91 -6.85
C GLY A 97 11.01 -20.78 -5.35
N ALA A 98 10.02 -20.28 -4.62
CA ALA A 98 10.17 -19.86 -3.23
C ALA A 98 10.70 -20.98 -2.32
N ALA A 99 10.12 -22.18 -2.40
CA ALA A 99 10.53 -23.33 -1.57
C ALA A 99 12.00 -23.70 -1.79
N ALA A 100 12.40 -23.93 -3.05
CA ALA A 100 13.76 -24.33 -3.39
C ALA A 100 14.80 -23.27 -2.98
N MET A 101 14.47 -21.98 -3.13
CA MET A 101 15.38 -20.90 -2.77
C MET A 101 15.51 -20.70 -1.25
N THR A 102 14.42 -20.87 -0.49
CA THR A 102 14.47 -20.81 0.98
C THR A 102 15.11 -22.04 1.59
N ASP A 103 15.00 -23.22 0.97
CA ASP A 103 15.70 -24.44 1.43
C ASP A 103 17.22 -24.30 1.22
N ALA A 104 17.62 -23.71 0.09
CA ALA A 104 19.04 -23.45 -0.22
C ALA A 104 19.65 -22.31 0.62
N ASN A 105 18.84 -21.31 0.98
CA ASN A 105 19.23 -20.22 1.87
C ASN A 105 18.16 -20.06 2.97
N PRO A 106 18.30 -20.75 4.12
CA PRO A 106 17.33 -20.68 5.22
C PRO A 106 17.15 -19.30 5.84
N ARG A 107 18.03 -18.33 5.55
CA ARG A 107 17.93 -16.92 5.99
C ARG A 107 17.12 -16.05 5.03
N LEU A 108 16.74 -16.56 3.86
CA LEU A 108 16.09 -15.79 2.82
C LEU A 108 14.65 -15.45 3.19
N VAL A 109 14.27 -14.17 3.04
CA VAL A 109 12.87 -13.76 3.01
C VAL A 109 12.42 -13.73 1.55
N TYR A 110 11.51 -14.61 1.16
CA TYR A 110 10.99 -14.68 -0.21
C TYR A 110 9.57 -14.10 -0.24
N CYS A 111 9.36 -12.98 -0.93
CA CYS A 111 8.07 -12.29 -1.03
C CYS A 111 7.48 -12.40 -2.44
N SER A 112 6.32 -13.07 -2.53
CA SER A 112 5.52 -13.21 -3.75
C SER A 112 4.25 -12.37 -3.65
N LEU A 113 3.92 -11.59 -4.68
CA LEU A 113 2.70 -10.79 -4.77
C LEU A 113 1.84 -11.17 -6.00
N PRO A 114 1.34 -12.42 -6.10
CA PRO A 114 0.61 -12.85 -7.26
C PRO A 114 -0.77 -12.16 -7.34
N GLY A 115 -1.37 -12.15 -8.52
CA GLY A 115 -2.73 -11.64 -8.70
C GLY A 115 -3.77 -12.36 -7.81
N PHE A 116 -3.82 -13.68 -7.99
CA PHE A 116 -4.58 -14.63 -7.18
C PHE A 116 -3.59 -15.60 -6.53
N GLY A 117 -3.89 -16.08 -5.33
CA GLY A 117 -3.01 -16.98 -4.57
C GLY A 117 -2.80 -18.33 -5.26
N ALA A 118 -1.77 -19.06 -4.85
CA ALA A 118 -1.48 -20.39 -5.39
C ALA A 118 -2.62 -21.41 -5.18
N ASP A 119 -3.42 -21.20 -4.14
CA ASP A 119 -4.59 -22.01 -3.76
C ASP A 119 -5.91 -21.54 -4.40
N ASP A 120 -5.91 -20.42 -5.14
CA ASP A 120 -7.09 -19.91 -5.83
C ASP A 120 -7.30 -20.64 -7.17
N PRO A 121 -8.54 -21.06 -7.52
CA PRO A 121 -8.85 -21.63 -8.84
C PRO A 121 -8.46 -20.73 -10.04
N ARG A 122 -8.29 -19.42 -9.80
CA ARG A 122 -7.90 -18.40 -10.76
C ARG A 122 -6.40 -18.10 -10.73
N ALA A 123 -5.56 -18.88 -10.02
CA ALA A 123 -4.11 -18.67 -9.89
C ALA A 123 -3.39 -18.38 -11.23
N GLN A 124 -3.88 -18.94 -12.34
CA GLN A 124 -3.27 -18.77 -13.67
C GLN A 124 -3.82 -17.59 -14.48
N VAL A 125 -4.86 -16.91 -13.99
CA VAL A 125 -5.46 -15.71 -14.60
C VAL A 125 -4.49 -14.53 -14.50
N ARG A 126 -4.41 -13.72 -15.56
CA ARG A 126 -3.66 -12.46 -15.52
C ARG A 126 -4.50 -11.40 -14.80
N ALA A 127 -4.15 -11.09 -13.55
CA ALA A 127 -4.93 -10.20 -12.70
C ALA A 127 -4.40 -8.76 -12.75
N TRP A 128 -4.79 -8.01 -13.78
CA TRP A 128 -4.56 -6.56 -13.84
C TRP A 128 -5.51 -5.82 -12.89
N GLU A 129 -5.25 -4.54 -12.61
CA GLU A 129 -6.07 -3.72 -11.70
C GLU A 129 -7.57 -3.82 -12.00
N GLY A 130 -7.98 -3.74 -13.27
CA GLY A 130 -9.40 -3.86 -13.64
C GLY A 130 -9.99 -5.26 -13.39
N VAL A 131 -9.19 -6.31 -13.53
CA VAL A 131 -9.60 -7.70 -13.24
C VAL A 131 -9.74 -7.88 -11.74
N LEU A 132 -8.76 -7.42 -10.96
CA LEU A 132 -8.81 -7.45 -9.50
C LEU A 132 -9.97 -6.60 -8.99
N GLY A 133 -10.17 -5.39 -9.51
CA GLY A 133 -11.29 -4.53 -9.12
C GLY A 133 -12.67 -5.08 -9.50
N ALA A 134 -12.77 -5.84 -10.59
CA ALA A 134 -13.99 -6.56 -10.92
C ALA A 134 -14.22 -7.81 -10.04
N ALA A 135 -13.14 -8.49 -9.65
CA ALA A 135 -13.20 -9.69 -8.81
C ALA A 135 -13.40 -9.35 -7.32
N THR A 136 -12.93 -8.19 -6.87
CA THR A 136 -12.97 -7.72 -5.49
C THR A 136 -14.13 -6.75 -5.30
N GLY A 137 -14.61 -6.55 -4.08
CA GLY A 137 -15.79 -5.73 -3.75
C GLY A 137 -15.72 -4.22 -4.09
N ALA A 138 -14.81 -3.81 -4.97
CA ALA A 138 -14.74 -2.45 -5.51
C ALA A 138 -15.91 -2.12 -6.45
N TYR A 139 -16.55 -3.12 -7.05
CA TYR A 139 -17.82 -2.91 -7.71
C TYR A 139 -18.97 -2.83 -6.68
N ARG A 140 -19.66 -1.68 -6.64
CA ARG A 140 -20.85 -1.48 -5.80
C ARG A 140 -22.01 -0.95 -6.63
N ALA A 141 -23.19 -1.50 -6.40
CA ALA A 141 -24.43 -0.98 -6.95
C ALA A 141 -24.77 0.35 -6.25
N SER A 142 -24.24 1.45 -6.78
CA SER A 142 -24.57 2.80 -6.32
C SER A 142 -25.88 3.26 -6.96
N HIS A 143 -26.76 3.90 -6.17
CA HIS A 143 -27.96 4.57 -6.68
C HIS A 143 -27.60 5.63 -7.72
N ALA A 144 -26.54 6.42 -7.48
CA ALA A 144 -26.07 7.44 -8.42
C ALA A 144 -25.58 6.83 -9.74
N ALA A 145 -24.97 5.64 -9.69
CA ALA A 145 -24.52 4.91 -10.87
C ALA A 145 -25.62 4.02 -11.48
N LYS A 146 -26.86 4.03 -10.96
CA LYS A 146 -27.96 3.15 -11.36
C LYS A 146 -27.55 1.67 -11.42
N GLY A 147 -26.73 1.24 -10.46
CA GLY A 147 -26.24 -0.13 -10.41
C GLY A 147 -25.25 -0.49 -11.52
N ARG A 148 -24.63 0.48 -12.22
CA ARG A 148 -23.58 0.21 -13.21
C ARG A 148 -22.20 0.09 -12.54
N PRO A 149 -21.35 -0.87 -12.96
CA PRO A 149 -19.95 -0.90 -12.53
C PRO A 149 -19.17 0.34 -12.92
N VAL A 150 -18.51 0.93 -11.92
CA VAL A 150 -17.61 2.06 -12.09
C VAL A 150 -16.18 1.55 -11.97
N TYR A 151 -15.43 1.70 -13.05
CA TYR A 151 -14.00 1.41 -13.06
C TYR A 151 -13.22 2.56 -12.41
N THR A 152 -12.23 2.23 -11.59
CA THR A 152 -11.25 3.18 -11.09
C THR A 152 -9.88 2.90 -11.72
N VAL A 153 -9.24 3.98 -12.19
CA VAL A 153 -7.88 3.92 -12.75
C VAL A 153 -6.79 3.87 -11.68
N ILE A 154 -7.15 4.10 -10.41
CA ILE A 154 -6.21 4.11 -9.30
C ILE A 154 -5.79 2.67 -8.98
N PRO A 155 -4.49 2.33 -9.01
CA PRO A 155 -4.01 0.95 -8.89
C PRO A 155 -3.96 0.49 -7.42
N TYR A 156 -5.09 0.55 -6.71
CA TYR A 156 -5.13 0.36 -5.27
C TYR A 156 -4.77 -1.08 -4.86
N SER A 157 -5.07 -2.09 -5.69
CA SER A 157 -4.72 -3.49 -5.37
C SER A 157 -3.22 -3.67 -5.36
N SER A 158 -2.52 -3.22 -6.41
CA SER A 158 -1.05 -3.26 -6.45
C SER A 158 -0.41 -2.37 -5.39
N ALA A 159 -0.90 -1.14 -5.19
CA ALA A 159 -0.30 -0.22 -4.24
C ALA A 159 -0.42 -0.71 -2.80
N TYR A 160 -1.58 -1.25 -2.43
CA TYR A 160 -1.79 -1.81 -1.09
C TYR A 160 -1.04 -3.14 -0.91
N GLY A 161 -1.03 -4.01 -1.93
CA GLY A 161 -0.21 -5.22 -1.92
C GLY A 161 1.28 -4.91 -1.73
N ALA A 162 1.80 -3.90 -2.44
CA ALA A 162 3.19 -3.44 -2.29
C ALA A 162 3.50 -2.93 -0.88
N PHE A 163 2.58 -2.16 -0.29
CA PHE A 163 2.72 -1.68 1.09
C PHE A 163 2.72 -2.83 2.09
N LEU A 164 1.77 -3.78 1.98
CA LEU A 164 1.76 -4.98 2.80
C LEU A 164 3.02 -5.83 2.61
N GLY A 165 3.57 -5.89 1.39
CA GLY A 165 4.83 -6.54 1.07
C GLY A 165 5.99 -5.94 1.84
N ALA A 166 6.15 -4.62 1.78
CA ALA A 166 7.20 -3.92 2.51
C ALA A 166 7.08 -4.10 4.04
N VAL A 167 5.86 -4.02 4.59
CA VAL A 167 5.59 -4.26 6.02
C VAL A 167 5.93 -5.70 6.40
N SER A 168 5.45 -6.68 5.65
CA SER A 168 5.67 -8.11 5.92
C SER A 168 7.16 -8.48 5.82
N VAL A 169 7.88 -7.91 4.85
CA VAL A 169 9.33 -8.06 4.74
C VAL A 169 10.04 -7.47 5.95
N ALA A 170 9.69 -6.26 6.39
CA ALA A 170 10.29 -5.67 7.58
C ALA A 170 10.05 -6.51 8.84
N MET A 171 8.84 -7.07 9.00
CA MET A 171 8.53 -7.97 10.12
C MET A 171 9.30 -9.29 10.03
N ALA A 172 9.41 -9.86 8.83
CA ALA A 172 10.17 -11.10 8.59
C ALA A 172 11.67 -10.92 8.88
N LEU A 173 12.25 -9.79 8.45
CA LEU A 173 13.63 -9.43 8.76
C LEU A 173 13.82 -9.26 10.28
N ASN A 174 12.87 -8.63 10.98
CA ASN A 174 12.93 -8.51 12.44
C ASN A 174 12.90 -9.87 13.14
N ALA A 175 12.01 -10.77 12.72
CA ALA A 175 11.95 -12.13 13.25
C ALA A 175 13.26 -12.90 12.98
N ARG A 176 13.82 -12.73 11.78
CA ARG A 176 15.08 -13.36 11.35
C ARG A 176 16.28 -12.95 12.20
N GLU A 177 16.35 -11.71 12.68
CA GLU A 177 17.45 -11.28 13.56
C GLU A 177 17.51 -12.06 14.87
N ARG A 178 16.38 -12.61 15.31
CA ARG A 178 16.28 -13.39 16.54
C ARG A 178 16.37 -14.90 16.28
N SER A 179 15.65 -15.39 15.26
CA SER A 179 15.59 -16.83 14.95
C SER A 179 16.77 -17.32 14.10
N GLY A 180 17.40 -16.40 13.38
CA GLY A 180 18.35 -16.72 12.32
C GLY A 180 17.70 -17.25 11.04
N LEU A 181 16.37 -17.36 10.94
CA LEU A 181 15.65 -17.95 9.82
C LEU A 181 14.79 -16.91 9.08
N GLY A 182 14.81 -16.97 7.75
CA GLY A 182 13.89 -16.26 6.88
C GLY A 182 12.57 -17.01 6.72
N GLN A 183 11.74 -16.57 5.78
CA GLN A 183 10.44 -17.19 5.52
C GLN A 183 9.89 -16.83 4.14
N ARG A 184 8.86 -17.59 3.72
CA ARG A 184 8.09 -17.32 2.52
C ARG A 184 6.88 -16.45 2.87
N ILE A 185 6.67 -15.39 2.10
CA ILE A 185 5.56 -14.45 2.21
C ILE A 185 4.81 -14.51 0.89
N GLU A 186 3.52 -14.82 0.92
CA GLU A 186 2.63 -14.70 -0.24
C GLU A 186 1.57 -13.64 0.08
N ILE A 187 1.40 -12.67 -0.84
CA ILE A 187 0.40 -11.60 -0.73
C ILE A 187 -0.41 -11.59 -2.02
N PRO A 188 -1.46 -12.42 -2.11
CA PRO A 188 -2.38 -12.35 -3.23
C PRO A 188 -3.01 -10.95 -3.30
N LEU A 189 -2.90 -10.27 -4.44
CA LEU A 189 -3.45 -8.92 -4.60
C LEU A 189 -4.99 -8.91 -4.43
N PHE A 190 -5.65 -10.02 -4.78
CA PHE A 190 -7.07 -10.26 -4.49
C PHE A 190 -7.37 -10.19 -2.99
N ASP A 191 -6.63 -10.93 -2.15
CA ASP A 191 -6.84 -10.97 -0.71
C ASP A 191 -6.46 -9.65 -0.03
N ALA A 192 -5.33 -9.07 -0.45
CA ALA A 192 -4.87 -7.77 0.03
C ALA A 192 -5.95 -6.70 -0.15
N THR A 193 -6.66 -6.74 -1.28
CA THR A 193 -7.74 -5.80 -1.58
C THR A 193 -8.91 -5.89 -0.60
N PHE A 194 -9.26 -7.08 -0.08
CA PHE A 194 -10.34 -7.22 0.91
C PHE A 194 -10.07 -6.44 2.20
N SER A 195 -8.81 -6.23 2.55
CA SER A 195 -8.48 -5.40 3.72
C SER A 195 -8.77 -3.92 3.49
N VAL A 196 -8.83 -3.46 2.22
CA VAL A 196 -9.08 -2.05 1.86
C VAL A 196 -10.57 -1.72 1.82
N ILE A 197 -11.46 -2.69 1.54
CA ILE A 197 -12.91 -2.44 1.44
C ILE A 197 -13.59 -2.19 2.80
N GLY A 198 -12.90 -2.50 3.90
CA GLY A 198 -13.36 -2.24 5.27
C GLY A 198 -14.71 -2.88 5.59
N ALA A 199 -15.58 -2.15 6.30
CA ALA A 199 -16.90 -2.63 6.71
C ALA A 199 -17.80 -3.06 5.54
N ARG A 200 -17.48 -2.64 4.30
CA ARG A 200 -18.24 -3.02 3.11
C ARG A 200 -18.00 -4.47 2.68
N GLY A 201 -16.96 -5.12 3.20
CA GLY A 201 -16.73 -6.56 3.06
C GLY A 201 -17.49 -7.42 4.05
N LEU A 202 -18.31 -6.84 4.93
CA LEU A 202 -18.97 -7.56 6.03
C LEU A 202 -20.43 -7.87 5.72
N LEU A 203 -20.87 -9.03 6.21
CA LEU A 203 -22.28 -9.36 6.38
C LEU A 203 -22.64 -9.24 7.86
N VAL A 204 -23.49 -8.27 8.19
CA VAL A 204 -24.02 -8.11 9.55
C VAL A 204 -25.36 -8.84 9.61
N ASN A 205 -25.44 -9.88 10.44
CA ASN A 205 -26.62 -10.77 10.53
C ASN A 205 -27.03 -11.33 9.16
N GLY A 206 -26.04 -11.76 8.36
CA GLY A 206 -26.24 -12.34 7.02
C GLY A 206 -26.62 -11.33 5.93
N LYS A 207 -26.62 -10.02 6.24
CA LYS A 207 -26.98 -8.98 5.28
C LYS A 207 -25.80 -8.04 5.02
N PRO A 208 -25.54 -7.67 3.75
CA PRO A 208 -24.57 -6.62 3.46
C PRO A 208 -25.08 -5.29 4.00
N GLU A 209 -24.17 -4.36 4.23
CA GLU A 209 -24.56 -2.99 4.56
C GLU A 209 -25.38 -2.39 3.41
N ALA A 210 -26.58 -1.90 3.72
CA ALA A 210 -27.44 -1.25 2.74
C ALA A 210 -26.82 0.07 2.27
N GLU A 211 -26.85 0.33 0.97
CA GLU A 211 -26.54 1.65 0.43
C GLU A 211 -27.75 2.57 0.61
N PRO A 212 -27.60 3.73 1.25
CA PRO A 212 -28.70 4.68 1.34
C PRO A 212 -28.99 5.29 -0.04
N GLU A 213 -30.24 5.66 -0.29
CA GLU A 213 -30.63 6.39 -1.50
C GLU A 213 -29.97 7.77 -1.59
N PHE A 214 -29.70 8.38 -0.43
CA PHE A 214 -29.00 9.66 -0.31
C PHE A 214 -27.93 9.58 0.77
N ASN A 215 -26.74 10.10 0.46
CA ASN A 215 -25.64 10.23 1.38
C ASN A 215 -25.22 11.70 1.47
N TRP A 216 -25.17 12.23 2.69
CA TRP A 216 -24.66 13.57 2.95
C TRP A 216 -23.16 13.68 2.66
N SER A 217 -22.39 12.60 2.84
CA SER A 217 -21.00 12.53 2.43
C SER A 217 -20.90 12.30 0.93
N ARG A 218 -20.57 13.33 0.17
CA ARG A 218 -20.49 13.28 -1.30
C ARG A 218 -19.71 14.45 -1.88
N GLN A 219 -19.41 14.34 -3.17
CA GLN A 219 -18.93 15.45 -3.98
C GLN A 219 -20.10 16.38 -4.32
N LEU A 220 -19.89 17.67 -4.12
CA LEU A 220 -20.90 18.73 -4.23
C LEU A 220 -20.41 19.79 -5.23
N PRO A 221 -21.25 20.20 -6.20
CA PRO A 221 -20.89 21.21 -7.18
C PRO A 221 -20.93 22.62 -6.56
N CYS A 222 -19.98 23.46 -6.94
CA CYS A 222 -19.83 24.83 -6.42
C CYS A 222 -20.01 25.90 -7.52
N LYS A 223 -20.13 27.16 -7.11
CA LYS A 223 -20.41 28.32 -7.97
C LYS A 223 -19.38 28.50 -9.10
N ASP A 224 -18.13 28.20 -8.81
CA ASP A 224 -16.96 28.33 -9.69
C ASP A 224 -16.78 27.12 -10.63
N GLY A 225 -17.75 26.21 -10.69
CA GLY A 225 -17.65 24.99 -11.50
C GLY A 225 -16.73 23.92 -10.90
N ARG A 226 -16.15 24.17 -9.71
CA ARG A 226 -15.37 23.20 -8.96
C ARG A 226 -16.26 22.29 -8.12
N TRP A 227 -15.64 21.27 -7.54
CA TRP A 227 -16.29 20.31 -6.65
C TRP A 227 -15.67 20.38 -5.26
N LEU A 228 -16.49 20.23 -4.23
CA LEU A 228 -16.09 20.06 -2.84
C LEU A 228 -16.47 18.64 -2.40
N MET A 229 -15.56 17.92 -1.76
CA MET A 229 -15.90 16.71 -1.02
C MET A 229 -16.32 17.11 0.40
N TYR A 230 -17.55 16.80 0.79
CA TYR A 230 -18.01 16.94 2.19
C TYR A 230 -18.11 15.57 2.85
N VAL A 231 -17.74 15.47 4.13
CA VAL A 231 -17.83 14.25 4.93
C VAL A 231 -18.73 14.49 6.13
N ALA A 232 -19.92 13.90 6.09
CA ALA A 232 -20.94 13.98 7.13
C ALA A 232 -20.70 13.03 8.31
N ASN A 233 -21.66 12.98 9.25
CA ASN A 233 -21.63 12.16 10.48
C ASN A 233 -20.45 12.44 11.41
N ASN A 234 -19.89 13.64 11.30
CA ASN A 234 -18.93 14.19 12.22
C ASN A 234 -19.62 14.95 13.36
N LYS A 235 -18.84 15.37 14.37
CA LYS A 235 -19.38 16.06 15.57
C LYS A 235 -20.03 17.41 15.27
N ARG A 236 -19.73 18.02 14.12
CA ARG A 236 -20.24 19.33 13.67
C ARG A 236 -21.22 19.23 12.51
N PHE A 237 -21.67 18.02 12.16
CA PHE A 237 -22.60 17.78 11.06
C PHE A 237 -23.88 18.61 11.22
N GLU A 238 -24.53 18.54 12.39
CA GLU A 238 -25.75 19.30 12.67
C GLU A 238 -25.53 20.82 12.59
N ALA A 239 -24.37 21.31 13.04
CA ALA A 239 -24.05 22.72 12.97
C ALA A 239 -23.91 23.19 11.51
N PHE A 240 -23.25 22.40 10.67
CA PHE A 240 -23.13 22.69 9.25
C PHE A 240 -24.48 22.65 8.55
N ILE A 241 -25.26 21.58 8.74
CA ILE A 241 -26.60 21.42 8.13
C ILE A 241 -27.53 22.57 8.48
N LYS A 242 -27.51 23.02 9.74
CA LYS A 242 -28.27 24.20 10.19
C LYS A 242 -27.74 25.49 9.57
N TYR A 243 -26.42 25.70 9.51
CA TYR A 243 -25.81 26.88 8.91
C TYR A 243 -26.23 27.07 7.45
N ILE A 244 -26.24 25.97 6.68
CA ILE A 244 -26.65 26.00 5.27
C ILE A 244 -28.17 25.95 5.07
N GLY A 245 -28.96 25.90 6.15
CA GLY A 245 -30.41 25.87 6.14
C GLY A 245 -31.02 24.61 5.53
N MET A 246 -30.27 23.50 5.55
CA MET A 246 -30.71 22.20 5.03
C MET A 246 -31.56 21.42 6.04
N ASP A 247 -31.48 21.76 7.33
CA ASP A 247 -32.26 21.19 8.42
C ASP A 247 -33.77 21.26 8.15
N LYS A 248 -34.29 22.40 7.68
CA LYS A 248 -35.72 22.56 7.35
C LYS A 248 -36.24 21.54 6.34
N TRP A 249 -35.43 21.16 5.36
CA TRP A 249 -35.80 20.20 4.30
C TRP A 249 -35.60 18.77 4.75
N ARG A 250 -34.52 18.50 5.50
CA ARG A 250 -34.25 17.22 6.13
C ARG A 250 -35.37 16.84 7.12
N ASP A 251 -35.75 17.78 7.99
CA ASP A 251 -36.71 17.56 9.06
C ASP A 251 -38.16 17.48 8.53
N ALA A 252 -38.43 18.17 7.41
CA ALA A 252 -39.64 17.98 6.61
C ALA A 252 -39.67 16.64 5.84
N LYS A 253 -38.60 15.84 5.91
CA LYS A 253 -38.46 14.53 5.27
C LYS A 253 -38.72 14.56 3.75
N LEU A 254 -38.16 15.57 3.07
CA LEU A 254 -38.23 15.61 1.61
C LEU A 254 -37.65 14.32 0.99
N PRO A 255 -38.14 13.91 -0.20
CA PRO A 255 -37.60 12.77 -0.92
C PRO A 255 -36.06 12.88 -1.13
N PRO A 256 -35.32 11.76 -1.08
CA PRO A 256 -33.86 11.74 -1.23
C PRO A 256 -33.32 12.48 -2.47
N SER A 257 -34.01 12.36 -3.61
CA SER A 257 -33.65 13.05 -4.86
C SER A 257 -33.82 14.57 -4.75
N GLU A 258 -34.90 15.03 -4.12
CA GLU A 258 -35.16 16.45 -3.91
C GLU A 258 -34.17 17.04 -2.90
N LEU A 259 -33.88 16.32 -1.81
CA LEU A 259 -32.87 16.73 -0.83
C LEU A 259 -31.48 16.84 -1.45
N ALA A 260 -31.10 15.91 -2.33
CA ALA A 260 -29.86 15.98 -3.10
C ALA A 260 -29.81 17.23 -4.00
N GLN A 261 -30.90 17.51 -4.72
CA GLN A 261 -30.99 18.70 -5.57
C GLN A 261 -30.86 19.99 -4.75
N LYS A 262 -31.58 20.09 -3.62
CA LYS A 262 -31.49 21.25 -2.71
C LYS A 262 -30.09 21.43 -2.15
N PHE A 263 -29.42 20.33 -1.80
CA PHE A 263 -28.04 20.41 -1.32
C PHE A 263 -27.12 20.95 -2.42
N ASP A 264 -27.19 20.40 -3.62
CA ASP A 264 -26.39 20.87 -4.76
C ASP A 264 -26.72 22.34 -5.11
N GLU A 265 -27.98 22.78 -5.00
CA GLU A 265 -28.40 24.19 -5.20
C GLU A 265 -27.73 25.12 -4.18
N VAL A 266 -27.75 24.75 -2.90
CA VAL A 266 -27.10 25.53 -1.84
C VAL A 266 -25.59 25.59 -2.08
N MET A 267 -24.95 24.46 -2.42
CA MET A 267 -23.51 24.43 -2.62
C MET A 267 -23.06 25.24 -3.85
N ARG A 268 -23.93 25.49 -4.84
CA ARG A 268 -23.65 26.40 -5.97
C ARG A 268 -23.71 27.90 -5.63
N THR A 269 -24.06 28.27 -4.40
CA THR A 269 -24.12 29.69 -3.99
C THR A 269 -22.74 30.31 -3.73
N ARG A 270 -21.72 29.50 -3.48
CA ARG A 270 -20.34 29.93 -3.18
C ARG A 270 -19.32 29.07 -3.93
N THR A 271 -18.12 29.59 -4.08
CA THR A 271 -16.98 28.86 -4.65
C THR A 271 -16.58 27.69 -3.76
N ALA A 272 -15.87 26.69 -4.30
CA ALA A 272 -15.45 25.54 -3.51
C ALA A 272 -14.52 25.93 -2.35
N LYS A 273 -13.65 26.93 -2.56
CA LYS A 273 -12.73 27.41 -1.52
C LYS A 273 -13.46 28.17 -0.41
N GLU A 274 -14.43 29.02 -0.75
CA GLU A 274 -15.27 29.68 0.27
C GLU A 274 -16.02 28.66 1.13
N TRP A 275 -16.50 27.56 0.53
CA TRP A 275 -17.12 26.48 1.30
C TRP A 275 -16.15 25.72 2.17
N GLU A 276 -14.95 25.40 1.67
CA GLU A 276 -13.89 24.79 2.48
C GLU A 276 -13.58 25.64 3.72
N ASP A 277 -13.43 26.96 3.55
CA ASP A 277 -13.16 27.89 4.65
C ASP A 277 -14.32 27.94 5.66
N ILE A 278 -15.57 28.06 5.19
CA ILE A 278 -16.76 28.03 6.06
C ILE A 278 -16.86 26.72 6.85
N ILE A 279 -16.61 25.59 6.19
CA ILE A 279 -16.66 24.27 6.81
C ILE A 279 -15.58 24.14 7.88
N ALA A 280 -14.35 24.61 7.58
CA ALA A 280 -13.25 24.66 8.53
C ALA A 280 -13.57 25.56 9.74
N ASP A 281 -14.15 26.75 9.52
CA ASP A 281 -14.57 27.68 10.58
C ASP A 281 -15.62 27.08 11.51
N ILE A 282 -16.56 26.28 10.96
CA ILE A 282 -17.55 25.52 11.74
C ILE A 282 -16.90 24.34 12.49
N GLY A 283 -15.72 23.90 12.06
CA GLY A 283 -15.03 22.73 12.57
C GLY A 283 -15.58 21.40 12.04
N SER A 284 -16.19 21.42 10.86
CA SER A 284 -16.62 20.21 10.14
C SER A 284 -15.62 19.82 9.05
N GLU A 285 -15.91 18.78 8.27
CA GLU A 285 -14.95 18.13 7.38
C GLU A 285 -15.40 18.27 5.91
N GLY A 286 -14.65 19.07 5.16
CA GLY A 286 -14.84 19.23 3.73
C GLY A 286 -13.64 19.92 3.10
N VAL A 287 -13.37 19.57 1.85
CA VAL A 287 -12.20 20.08 1.11
C VAL A 287 -12.49 20.15 -0.37
N VAL A 288 -11.87 21.11 -1.06
CA VAL A 288 -11.90 21.22 -2.52
C VAL A 288 -11.35 19.94 -3.13
N CYS A 289 -12.03 19.43 -4.17
CA CYS A 289 -11.49 18.35 -4.98
C CYS A 289 -10.38 18.89 -5.87
N HIS A 290 -9.15 18.44 -5.63
CA HIS A 290 -7.99 18.76 -6.43
C HIS A 290 -7.74 17.71 -7.52
N THR A 291 -7.27 18.18 -8.68
CA THR A 291 -6.69 17.32 -9.71
C THR A 291 -5.28 16.87 -9.30
N SER A 292 -4.75 15.83 -9.94
CA SER A 292 -3.36 15.41 -9.73
C SER A 292 -2.36 16.52 -10.05
N ALA A 293 -2.64 17.36 -11.07
CA ALA A 293 -1.77 18.48 -11.44
C ALA A 293 -1.71 19.53 -10.32
N GLU A 294 -2.86 19.89 -9.75
CA GLU A 294 -2.90 20.84 -8.62
C GLU A 294 -2.22 20.29 -7.38
N TRP A 295 -2.34 18.98 -7.13
CA TRP A 295 -1.66 18.36 -6.00
C TRP A 295 -0.13 18.35 -6.17
N LEU A 296 0.36 18.13 -7.40
CA LEU A 296 1.79 18.20 -7.72
C LEU A 296 2.38 19.60 -7.48
N ASP A 297 1.56 20.65 -7.57
CA ASP A 297 1.98 22.03 -7.31
C ASP A 297 1.51 22.57 -5.95
N HIS A 298 1.00 21.71 -5.07
CA HIS A 298 0.49 22.13 -3.77
C HIS A 298 1.63 22.60 -2.85
N PRO A 299 1.59 23.83 -2.27
CA PRO A 299 2.69 24.40 -1.49
C PRO A 299 3.16 23.50 -0.34
N GLN A 300 2.23 23.02 0.49
CA GLN A 300 2.56 22.10 1.59
C GLN A 300 3.16 20.77 1.09
N ALA A 301 2.79 20.31 -0.11
CA ALA A 301 3.28 19.06 -0.64
C ALA A 301 4.74 19.19 -1.08
N LEU A 302 5.08 20.34 -1.67
CA LEU A 302 6.45 20.73 -2.03
C LEU A 302 7.30 20.99 -0.78
N ASP A 303 6.82 21.81 0.16
CA ASP A 303 7.53 22.16 1.40
C ASP A 303 7.89 20.92 2.22
N SER A 304 6.94 19.98 2.28
CA SER A 304 7.08 18.74 3.03
C SER A 304 7.79 17.63 2.23
N LYS A 305 8.20 17.92 0.99
CA LYS A 305 8.91 17.02 0.06
C LYS A 305 8.19 15.71 -0.21
N ILE A 306 6.87 15.68 -0.03
CA ILE A 306 6.04 14.56 -0.48
C ILE A 306 5.81 14.65 -1.99
N ILE A 307 5.97 15.84 -2.57
CA ILE A 307 6.24 16.05 -3.98
C ILE A 307 7.59 16.77 -4.11
N ALA A 308 8.45 16.33 -5.03
CA ALA A 308 9.73 16.96 -5.32
C ALA A 308 10.14 16.79 -6.78
N ASP A 309 11.11 17.58 -7.21
CA ASP A 309 11.74 17.45 -8.52
C ASP A 309 12.89 16.42 -8.45
N TYR A 310 12.98 15.60 -9.48
CA TYR A 310 13.98 14.55 -9.65
C TYR A 310 14.52 14.57 -11.08
N ASP A 311 15.72 14.03 -11.26
CA ASP A 311 16.26 13.75 -12.59
C ASP A 311 15.98 12.30 -12.97
N ASP A 312 15.79 12.05 -14.26
CA ASP A 312 15.59 10.73 -14.83
C ASP A 312 16.43 10.55 -16.11
N PRO A 313 17.09 9.40 -16.31
CA PRO A 313 17.92 9.20 -17.49
C PRO A 313 17.19 9.19 -18.83
N ASP A 314 15.88 8.95 -18.87
CA ASP A 314 15.07 8.99 -20.11
C ASP A 314 14.14 10.20 -20.17
N LEU A 315 13.55 10.60 -19.04
CA LEU A 315 12.56 11.69 -19.00
C LEU A 315 13.19 13.08 -18.77
N GLY A 316 14.47 13.14 -18.38
CA GLY A 316 15.06 14.38 -17.88
C GLY A 316 14.49 14.75 -16.51
N ARG A 317 14.40 16.05 -16.22
CA ARG A 317 13.84 16.53 -14.96
C ARG A 317 12.33 16.32 -14.92
N PHE A 318 11.82 15.69 -13.87
CA PHE A 318 10.40 15.47 -13.65
C PHE A 318 10.00 15.76 -12.20
N ARG A 319 8.71 16.02 -11.98
CA ARG A 319 8.13 16.20 -10.64
C ARG A 319 7.36 14.94 -10.24
N GLY A 320 7.60 14.43 -9.06
CA GLY A 320 7.00 13.17 -8.60
C GLY A 320 6.92 13.03 -7.09
N PRO A 321 6.35 11.91 -6.61
CA PRO A 321 6.17 11.68 -5.19
C PRO A 321 7.50 11.43 -4.47
N GLY A 322 7.61 11.90 -3.25
CA GLY A 322 8.75 11.71 -2.35
C GLY A 322 8.61 10.51 -1.43
N ILE A 323 9.15 10.63 -0.22
CA ILE A 323 9.17 9.55 0.79
C ILE A 323 7.98 9.75 1.73
N ASN A 324 7.08 8.77 1.78
CA ASN A 324 5.81 8.87 2.52
C ASN A 324 5.99 8.79 4.05
N ALA A 325 6.93 7.98 4.53
CA ALA A 325 7.19 7.78 5.96
C ALA A 325 8.42 8.57 6.42
N ARG A 326 8.23 9.49 7.37
CA ARG A 326 9.31 10.32 7.93
C ARG A 326 9.79 9.73 9.24
N LEU A 327 10.93 9.06 9.20
CA LEU A 327 11.62 8.56 10.38
C LEU A 327 12.55 9.65 10.92
N SER A 328 12.51 9.90 12.23
CA SER A 328 13.26 11.00 12.86
C SER A 328 14.76 10.77 12.90
N ALA A 329 15.20 9.53 13.13
CA ALA A 329 16.62 9.16 13.26
C ALA A 329 17.22 8.59 11.97
N THR A 330 16.41 7.90 11.16
CA THR A 330 16.83 7.17 9.96
C THR A 330 15.95 7.54 8.76
N PRO A 331 15.86 8.83 8.39
CA PRO A 331 14.96 9.27 7.33
C PRO A 331 15.28 8.57 6.00
N GLY A 332 14.25 8.05 5.34
CA GLY A 332 14.36 7.54 3.98
C GLY A 332 14.77 8.63 2.99
N SER A 333 15.36 8.23 1.87
CA SER A 333 15.86 9.16 0.85
C SER A 333 15.86 8.57 -0.55
N VAL A 334 15.64 9.44 -1.54
CA VAL A 334 15.90 9.15 -2.96
C VAL A 334 17.37 9.45 -3.24
N ARG A 335 18.21 8.42 -3.24
CA ARG A 335 19.67 8.50 -3.39
C ARG A 335 20.13 8.49 -4.84
N ARG A 336 19.35 7.86 -5.72
CA ARG A 336 19.64 7.76 -7.16
C ARG A 336 18.34 7.64 -7.97
N PRO A 337 18.33 8.12 -9.22
CA PRO A 337 17.19 7.96 -10.11
C PRO A 337 17.01 6.49 -10.52
N ARG A 338 15.99 6.17 -11.33
CA ARG A 338 15.96 4.82 -11.94
C ARG A 338 17.21 4.58 -12.78
N PRO A 339 17.74 3.36 -12.82
CA PRO A 339 18.85 3.02 -13.69
C PRO A 339 18.40 2.87 -15.15
N LYS A 340 19.29 3.14 -16.11
CA LYS A 340 19.14 2.60 -17.47
C LYS A 340 19.15 1.07 -17.40
N THR A 341 18.48 0.41 -18.34
CA THR A 341 18.44 -1.05 -18.44
C THR A 341 19.86 -1.62 -18.52
N ASP A 342 20.15 -2.63 -17.68
CA ASP A 342 21.44 -3.33 -17.59
C ASP A 342 22.64 -2.46 -17.16
N ALA A 343 22.41 -1.23 -16.69
CA ALA A 343 23.47 -0.27 -16.41
C ALA A 343 24.51 -0.73 -15.37
N HIS A 344 24.18 -1.72 -14.54
CA HIS A 344 25.03 -2.15 -13.43
C HIS A 344 25.53 -3.60 -13.58
N ARG A 345 25.41 -4.22 -14.77
CA ARG A 345 25.78 -5.62 -14.99
C ARG A 345 27.18 -5.96 -14.50
N ALA A 346 28.18 -5.23 -14.96
CA ALA A 346 29.59 -5.51 -14.63
C ALA A 346 29.85 -5.35 -13.13
N GLU A 347 29.32 -4.29 -12.50
CA GLU A 347 29.40 -4.06 -11.06
C GLU A 347 28.81 -5.24 -10.27
N ILE A 348 27.58 -5.65 -10.61
CA ILE A 348 26.86 -6.73 -9.94
C ILE A 348 27.59 -8.08 -10.09
N LEU A 349 28.05 -8.40 -11.30
CA LEU A 349 28.78 -9.66 -11.54
C LEU A 349 30.12 -9.71 -10.83
N ASN A 350 30.85 -8.59 -10.76
CA ASN A 350 32.10 -8.50 -10.01
C ASN A 350 31.87 -8.65 -8.50
N GLU A 351 30.80 -8.08 -7.95
CA GLU A 351 30.42 -8.28 -6.54
C GLU A 351 30.10 -9.75 -6.23
N LEU A 352 29.39 -10.44 -7.14
CA LEU A 352 29.11 -11.86 -6.99
C LEU A 352 30.38 -12.70 -7.01
N ALA A 353 31.31 -12.41 -7.94
CA ALA A 353 32.58 -13.11 -8.04
C ALA A 353 33.49 -12.86 -6.82
N ALA A 354 33.44 -11.66 -6.24
CA ALA A 354 34.24 -11.29 -5.06
C ALA A 354 33.66 -11.82 -3.75
N ARG A 355 32.37 -12.16 -3.70
CA ARG A 355 31.74 -12.72 -2.50
C ARG A 355 32.24 -14.15 -2.25
N LYS A 356 32.83 -14.36 -1.08
CA LYS A 356 32.99 -15.72 -0.55
C LYS A 356 31.59 -16.32 -0.35
N PRO A 357 31.39 -17.62 -0.65
CA PRO A 357 30.16 -18.29 -0.30
C PRO A 357 29.85 -18.03 1.18
N SER A 358 28.70 -17.44 1.47
CA SER A 358 28.23 -17.37 2.84
C SER A 358 28.15 -18.80 3.36
N ALA A 359 28.86 -19.09 4.45
CA ALA A 359 28.70 -20.37 5.13
C ALA A 359 27.20 -20.56 5.40
N PRO A 360 26.65 -21.79 5.27
CA PRO A 360 25.27 -22.06 5.66
C PRO A 360 25.07 -21.47 7.05
N GLY A 361 24.14 -20.54 7.19
CA GLY A 361 23.83 -19.98 8.50
C GLY A 361 23.48 -21.16 9.40
N VAL A 362 24.31 -21.42 10.40
CA VAL A 362 24.00 -22.43 11.42
C VAL A 362 22.72 -21.92 12.07
N ALA A 363 21.60 -22.61 11.83
CA ALA A 363 20.36 -22.35 12.55
C ALA A 363 20.71 -22.35 14.03
N ALA A 364 20.40 -21.26 14.73
CA ALA A 364 20.71 -21.15 16.15
C ALA A 364 20.15 -22.38 16.85
N GLN A 365 20.99 -23.10 17.60
CA GLN A 365 20.52 -24.20 18.44
C GLN A 365 19.45 -23.64 19.37
N SER A 366 18.27 -24.22 19.23
CA SER A 366 17.01 -23.86 19.89
C SER A 366 17.19 -23.61 21.39
N GLY A 367 16.99 -22.36 21.81
CA GLY A 367 16.62 -22.00 23.18
C GLY A 367 15.13 -21.67 23.29
N GLU A 368 14.59 -20.88 22.35
CA GLU A 368 13.16 -20.59 22.21
C GLU A 368 12.86 -20.31 20.74
N LEU A 369 12.05 -21.18 20.11
CA LEU A 369 11.45 -20.87 18.81
C LEU A 369 10.48 -19.72 19.05
N LEU A 370 10.73 -18.55 18.46
CA LEU A 370 9.76 -17.46 18.46
C LEU A 370 8.41 -17.98 17.96
N ARG A 371 7.35 -17.69 18.71
CA ARG A 371 6.00 -18.04 18.28
C ARG A 371 5.53 -17.09 17.18
N THR A 372 6.02 -15.84 17.18
CA THR A 372 5.58 -14.77 16.29
C THR A 372 6.66 -13.71 16.06
N ALA A 373 6.53 -12.90 14.99
CA ALA A 373 7.55 -11.93 14.57
C ALA A 373 7.75 -10.77 15.57
N LEU A 374 6.70 -10.35 16.26
CA LEU A 374 6.70 -9.23 17.21
C LEU A 374 6.57 -9.69 18.67
N GLU A 375 6.98 -10.93 18.97
CA GLU A 375 6.98 -11.44 20.34
C GLU A 375 7.79 -10.53 21.27
N GLY A 376 7.21 -10.21 22.44
CA GLY A 376 7.79 -9.29 23.41
C GLY A 376 7.63 -7.80 23.07
N VAL A 377 7.08 -7.46 21.91
CA VAL A 377 6.73 -6.07 21.59
C VAL A 377 5.37 -5.74 22.18
N LYS A 378 5.32 -4.67 22.98
CA LYS A 378 4.07 -4.13 23.53
C LYS A 378 3.68 -2.87 22.78
N VAL A 379 2.42 -2.78 22.38
CA VAL A 379 1.86 -1.63 21.67
C VAL A 379 0.72 -1.05 22.49
N VAL A 380 0.76 0.26 22.73
CA VAL A 380 -0.35 0.99 23.33
C VAL A 380 -1.14 1.64 22.19
N ASP A 381 -2.35 1.15 21.94
CA ASP A 381 -3.26 1.65 20.92
C ASP A 381 -4.25 2.65 21.55
N LEU A 382 -3.95 3.94 21.39
CA LEU A 382 -4.82 5.06 21.79
C LEU A 382 -5.79 5.49 20.68
N CYS A 383 -5.79 4.76 19.57
CA CYS A 383 -6.49 5.17 18.36
C CYS A 383 -7.97 4.78 18.40
N ILE A 384 -8.76 5.54 17.65
CA ILE A 384 -10.22 5.51 17.77
C ILE A 384 -10.85 4.81 16.57
N ILE A 385 -10.51 5.23 15.36
CA ILE A 385 -11.18 4.82 14.12
C ILE A 385 -10.14 4.46 13.04
N LEU A 386 -10.44 3.41 12.30
CA LEU A 386 -9.85 2.96 11.04
C LEU A 386 -8.31 2.91 10.98
N ALA A 387 -7.61 4.02 10.73
CA ALA A 387 -6.18 4.01 10.42
C ALA A 387 -5.31 3.47 11.57
N GLY A 388 -5.34 4.15 12.72
CA GLY A 388 -4.54 3.76 13.89
C GLY A 388 -4.91 2.38 14.44
N PRO A 389 -6.21 2.05 14.60
CA PRO A 389 -6.58 0.71 15.04
C PRO A 389 -6.24 -0.37 14.00
N THR A 390 -6.25 -0.07 12.70
CA THR A 390 -5.73 -1.00 11.67
C THR A 390 -4.25 -1.27 11.89
N CYS A 391 -3.43 -0.25 12.17
CA CYS A 391 -2.03 -0.44 12.52
C CYS A 391 -1.88 -1.35 13.74
N GLY A 392 -2.63 -1.08 14.82
CA GLY A 392 -2.61 -1.92 16.02
C GLY A 392 -3.00 -3.37 15.73
N ARG A 393 -4.06 -3.61 14.94
CA ARG A 393 -4.45 -4.96 14.51
C ARG A 393 -3.35 -5.65 13.72
N THR A 394 -2.77 -4.98 12.73
CA THR A 394 -1.71 -5.56 11.91
C THR A 394 -0.51 -5.97 12.77
N LEU A 395 -0.10 -5.13 13.73
CA LEU A 395 0.96 -5.50 14.67
C LEU A 395 0.58 -6.69 15.56
N ALA A 396 -0.68 -6.77 16.02
CA ALA A 396 -1.18 -7.91 16.78
C ALA A 396 -1.19 -9.21 15.96
N GLU A 397 -1.53 -9.15 14.66
CA GLU A 397 -1.49 -10.29 13.73
C GLU A 397 -0.07 -10.82 13.52
N PHE A 398 0.96 -9.97 13.70
CA PHE A 398 2.36 -10.36 13.76
C PHE A 398 2.85 -10.72 15.18
N GLY A 399 1.95 -10.74 16.17
CA GLY A 399 2.18 -11.24 17.53
C GLY A 399 2.58 -10.21 18.59
N ALA A 400 2.42 -8.91 18.30
CA ALA A 400 2.60 -7.89 19.33
C ALA A 400 1.49 -7.97 20.40
N ASP A 401 1.85 -7.67 21.65
CA ASP A 401 0.88 -7.48 22.73
C ASP A 401 0.26 -6.08 22.63
N VAL A 402 -0.92 -5.99 22.03
CA VAL A 402 -1.60 -4.72 21.77
C VAL A 402 -2.65 -4.45 22.83
N ILE A 403 -2.40 -3.41 23.63
CA ILE A 403 -3.31 -2.89 24.64
C ILE A 403 -4.01 -1.66 24.07
N LYS A 404 -5.30 -1.81 23.77
CA LYS A 404 -6.16 -0.70 23.35
C LYS A 404 -6.70 0.02 24.58
N ILE A 405 -6.49 1.33 24.64
CA ILE A 405 -7.05 2.18 25.69
C ILE A 405 -8.20 2.97 25.08
N ASP A 406 -9.42 2.68 25.54
CA ASP A 406 -10.60 3.45 25.17
C ASP A 406 -10.91 4.51 26.23
N SER A 407 -11.74 5.48 25.87
CA SER A 407 -12.15 6.53 26.80
C SER A 407 -13.43 6.10 27.51
N PRO A 408 -13.52 6.18 28.85
CA PRO A 408 -14.70 5.73 29.60
C PRO A 408 -15.90 6.67 29.40
N HIS A 409 -15.65 7.86 28.85
CA HIS A 409 -16.67 8.90 28.60
C HIS A 409 -17.06 9.01 27.13
N ARG A 410 -16.50 8.17 26.25
CA ARG A 410 -16.84 8.20 24.81
C ARG A 410 -18.00 7.25 24.53
N ALA A 411 -19.01 7.74 23.82
CA ALA A 411 -20.05 6.89 23.26
C ALA A 411 -19.44 5.82 22.33
N THR A 412 -19.98 4.60 22.37
CA THR A 412 -19.47 3.46 21.60
C THR A 412 -19.33 3.80 20.11
N VAL A 413 -18.18 3.47 19.51
CA VAL A 413 -17.98 3.59 18.06
C VAL A 413 -18.85 2.55 17.36
N LEU A 414 -19.80 2.99 16.53
CA LEU A 414 -20.81 2.12 15.92
C LEU A 414 -20.35 1.41 14.64
N ARG A 415 -19.17 1.75 14.09
CA ARG A 415 -18.66 1.27 12.79
C ARG A 415 -17.16 0.99 12.88
N HIS A 416 -16.64 0.18 11.95
CA HIS A 416 -15.22 -0.17 11.88
C HIS A 416 -14.69 -0.85 13.16
N ASN A 417 -15.47 -1.75 13.76
CA ASN A 417 -15.06 -2.48 14.96
C ASN A 417 -14.26 -3.75 14.65
N ASP A 418 -14.33 -4.22 13.40
CA ASP A 418 -13.58 -5.39 12.90
C ASP A 418 -12.06 -5.24 13.05
N ILE A 419 -11.57 -4.01 12.96
CA ILE A 419 -10.15 -3.65 13.13
C ILE A 419 -9.66 -3.70 14.59
N ASN A 420 -10.52 -4.02 15.56
CA ASN A 420 -10.13 -4.15 16.97
C ASN A 420 -9.88 -5.60 17.40
N ARG A 421 -10.04 -6.57 16.49
CA ARG A 421 -9.70 -7.97 16.75
C ARG A 421 -8.23 -8.13 17.17
N ALA A 422 -7.96 -9.17 17.96
CA ALA A 422 -6.64 -9.53 18.49
C ALA A 422 -6.02 -8.52 19.47
N LYS A 423 -6.77 -7.52 19.95
CA LYS A 423 -6.33 -6.55 20.95
C LYS A 423 -6.96 -6.83 22.32
N ARG A 424 -6.26 -6.44 23.38
CA ARG A 424 -6.80 -6.40 24.74
C ARG A 424 -7.25 -4.97 25.05
N SER A 425 -8.52 -4.78 25.37
CA SER A 425 -9.06 -3.44 25.66
C SER A 425 -9.11 -3.16 27.16
N ILE A 426 -8.74 -1.94 27.54
CA ILE A 426 -8.98 -1.35 28.87
C ILE A 426 -9.67 0.01 28.72
N LEU A 427 -10.41 0.42 29.77
CA LEU A 427 -11.13 1.70 29.85
C LEU A 427 -10.32 2.79 30.54
#